data_AF-A0A8C6LHW8-F1
#
_entry.id   AF-A0A8C6LHW8-F1
#
_cell.length_a   1.000
_cell.length_b   1.000
_cell.length_c   1.000
_cell.angle_alpha   90.00
_cell.angle_beta   90.00
_cell.angle_gamma   90.00
#
_symmetry.space_group_name_H-M   'P 1'
#
loop_
_entity.id
_entity.type
_entity.pdbx_description
1 polymer ?
#
loop_
_entity_poly.entity_id
_entity_poly.type
_entity_poly.pdbx_seq_one_letter_code
_entity_poly.pdbx_strand_id
1 'polypeptide(L)'
;PQGIQDREKDVKLLQQEVETINHSADKTVEDSEMFTQLIRLIHKRSSDVKQQIRSQQETEVSRVKELQEKLEQEITELKRKDAELKQLSNTEDHNQFLHNYPSVSALSGSPHSSGIKIRPLRYFEDVTAAVSELRDKLQDILGDSWTNVSLKITDVDVLLSEPEPTSRAGFLKYSHEITLDPNTAHRCLLISEKNRKVTDMHKDQFYPDHLDRFTSWCQVLSRESLTGCCYWEVEWSGRGVSVAVSYKNISRLCN
;
A
#
# COMPACT_ATOMS: atom_id res chain seq x y z
N PRO A 1 25.44 14.85 53.09
CA PRO A 1 24.01 15.22 53.04
C PRO A 1 23.21 14.11 52.34
N GLN A 2 22.14 13.62 52.95
CA GLN A 2 21.33 12.50 52.44
C GLN A 2 20.97 12.66 50.94
N GLY A 3 20.60 13.88 50.53
CA GLY A 3 20.23 14.16 49.13
C GLY A 3 21.35 14.04 48.10
N ILE A 4 22.64 14.08 48.47
CA ILE A 4 23.74 13.83 47.52
C ILE A 4 23.82 12.33 47.20
N GLN A 5 23.72 11.48 48.22
CA GLN A 5 23.75 10.02 48.05
C GLN A 5 22.54 9.50 47.25
N ASP A 6 21.37 10.11 47.43
CA ASP A 6 20.18 9.74 46.67
C ASP A 6 20.35 10.10 45.18
N ARG A 7 20.87 11.29 44.88
CA ARG A 7 21.16 11.70 43.48
C ARG A 7 22.23 10.84 42.82
N GLU A 8 23.26 10.40 43.55
CA GLU A 8 24.28 9.47 43.04
C GLU A 8 23.69 8.09 42.70
N LYS A 9 22.68 7.62 43.45
CA LYS A 9 21.94 6.39 43.10
C LYS A 9 21.11 6.58 41.84
N ASP A 10 20.41 7.70 41.71
CA ASP A 10 19.63 8.01 40.50
C ASP A 10 20.51 8.04 39.26
N VAL A 11 21.70 8.63 39.34
CA VAL A 11 22.66 8.64 38.22
C VAL A 11 23.11 7.23 37.84
N LYS A 12 23.37 6.34 38.80
CA LYS A 12 23.73 4.95 38.51
C LYS A 12 22.58 4.17 37.86
N LEU A 13 21.34 4.40 38.30
CA LEU A 13 20.16 3.81 37.67
C LEU A 13 20.02 4.26 36.22
N LEU A 14 20.21 5.55 35.95
CA LEU A 14 20.18 6.08 34.58
C LEU A 14 21.29 5.49 33.71
N GLN A 15 22.49 5.29 34.25
CA GLN A 15 23.59 4.62 33.54
C GLN A 15 23.24 3.17 33.16
N GLN A 16 22.66 2.42 34.09
CA GLN A 16 22.21 1.04 33.84
C GLN A 16 21.08 0.97 32.80
N GLU A 17 20.16 1.93 32.83
CA GLU A 17 19.08 2.03 31.85
C GLU A 17 19.65 2.29 30.45
N VAL A 18 20.62 3.21 30.31
CA VAL A 18 21.32 3.47 29.05
C VAL A 18 21.99 2.21 28.49
N GLU A 19 22.68 1.44 29.34
CA GLU A 19 23.30 0.17 28.91
C GLU A 19 22.26 -0.84 28.43
N THR A 20 21.11 -0.91 29.11
CA THR A 20 20.00 -1.81 28.77
C THR A 20 19.36 -1.43 27.44
N ILE A 21 19.14 -0.13 27.20
CA ILE A 21 18.63 0.40 25.93
C ILE A 21 19.58 0.06 24.80
N ASN A 22 20.88 0.33 24.97
CA ASN A 22 21.88 0.02 23.94
C ASN A 22 21.88 -1.47 23.60
N HIS A 23 21.92 -2.34 24.62
CA HIS A 23 21.92 -3.78 24.39
C HIS A 23 20.64 -4.28 23.71
N SER A 24 19.47 -3.73 24.10
CA SER A 24 18.18 -4.07 23.47
C SER A 24 18.10 -3.61 22.02
N ALA A 25 18.59 -2.40 21.73
CA ALA A 25 18.66 -1.85 20.39
C ALA A 25 19.58 -2.68 19.49
N ASP A 26 20.81 -2.98 19.95
CA ASP A 26 21.77 -3.79 19.20
C ASP A 26 21.21 -5.17 18.88
N LYS A 27 20.59 -5.85 19.85
CA LYS A 27 19.94 -7.15 19.63
C LYS A 27 18.82 -7.06 18.58
N THR A 28 17.99 -6.01 18.65
CA THR A 28 16.90 -5.81 17.68
C THR A 28 17.44 -5.54 16.27
N VAL A 29 18.57 -4.84 16.17
CA VAL A 29 19.29 -4.61 14.90
C VAL A 29 19.86 -5.92 14.36
N GLU A 30 20.46 -6.77 15.20
CA GLU A 30 20.94 -8.10 14.79
C GLU A 30 19.78 -8.98 14.29
N ASP A 31 18.64 -9.01 14.99
CA ASP A 31 17.45 -9.76 14.56
C ASP A 31 16.88 -9.24 13.22
N SER A 32 17.21 -8.01 12.82
CA SER A 32 16.85 -7.43 11.52
C SER A 32 17.69 -7.97 10.34
N GLU A 33 18.70 -8.83 10.59
CA GLU A 33 19.48 -9.50 9.55
C GLU A 33 18.62 -10.31 8.56
N MET A 34 17.41 -10.69 8.95
CA MET A 34 16.43 -11.34 8.08
C MET A 34 16.17 -10.54 6.78
N PHE A 35 16.21 -9.20 6.83
CA PHE A 35 16.06 -8.35 5.64
C PHE A 35 17.17 -8.58 4.63
N THR A 36 18.40 -8.81 5.08
CA THR A 36 19.54 -9.13 4.20
C THR A 36 19.30 -10.45 3.47
N GLN A 37 18.74 -11.46 4.15
CA GLN A 37 18.40 -12.74 3.54
C GLN A 37 17.28 -12.59 2.50
N LEU A 38 16.26 -11.79 2.81
CA LEU A 38 15.15 -11.50 1.89
C LEU A 38 15.62 -10.78 0.62
N ILE A 39 16.48 -9.76 0.75
CA ILE A 39 17.07 -9.04 -0.37
C ILE A 39 17.83 -10.01 -1.30
N ARG A 40 18.65 -10.91 -0.73
CA ARG A 40 19.36 -11.94 -1.51
C ARG A 40 18.40 -12.87 -2.25
N LEU A 41 17.31 -13.29 -1.60
CA LEU A 41 16.30 -14.16 -2.21
C LEU A 41 15.61 -13.45 -3.39
N ILE A 42 15.21 -12.19 -3.23
CA ILE A 42 14.57 -11.38 -4.28
C ILE A 42 15.52 -11.21 -5.47
N HIS A 43 16.80 -10.89 -5.21
CA HIS A 43 17.81 -10.81 -6.27
C HIS A 43 17.96 -12.12 -7.04
N LYS A 44 18.02 -13.26 -6.33
CA LYS A 44 18.10 -14.59 -6.95
C LYS A 44 16.88 -14.85 -7.84
N ARG A 45 15.67 -14.65 -7.32
CA ARG A 45 14.43 -14.85 -8.11
C ARG A 45 14.34 -13.92 -9.32
N SER A 46 14.78 -12.67 -9.19
CA SER A 46 14.86 -11.75 -10.33
C SER A 46 15.80 -12.25 -11.42
N SER A 47 16.96 -12.81 -11.03
CA SER A 47 17.89 -13.44 -11.97
C SER A 47 17.26 -14.67 -12.66
N ASP A 48 16.61 -15.54 -11.89
CA ASP A 48 15.95 -16.74 -12.42
C ASP A 48 14.90 -16.39 -13.49
N VAL A 49 14.03 -15.40 -13.20
CA VAL A 49 13.00 -14.93 -14.15
C VAL A 49 13.64 -14.36 -15.43
N LYS A 50 14.68 -13.54 -15.31
CA LYS A 50 15.41 -13.00 -16.48
C LYS A 50 15.98 -14.11 -17.34
N GLN A 51 16.60 -15.11 -16.73
CA GLN A 51 17.17 -16.24 -17.44
C GLN A 51 16.10 -17.06 -18.16
N GLN A 52 14.97 -17.33 -17.51
CA GLN A 52 13.84 -18.05 -18.12
C GLN A 52 13.29 -17.31 -19.34
N ILE A 53 13.09 -15.99 -19.23
CA ILE A 53 12.61 -15.16 -20.35
C ILE A 53 13.61 -15.23 -21.53
N ARG A 54 14.91 -15.13 -21.27
CA ARG A 54 15.94 -15.19 -22.32
C ARG A 54 16.00 -16.56 -23.00
N SER A 55 15.93 -17.64 -22.22
CA SER A 55 15.89 -19.00 -22.74
C SER A 55 14.68 -19.24 -23.65
N GLN A 56 13.50 -18.78 -23.20
CA GLN A 56 12.27 -18.90 -24.00
C GLN A 56 12.35 -18.06 -25.28
N GLN A 57 12.89 -16.85 -25.19
CA GLN A 57 13.12 -15.98 -26.34
C GLN A 57 14.03 -16.67 -27.37
N GLU A 58 15.16 -17.22 -26.94
CA GLU A 58 16.12 -17.89 -27.83
C GLU A 58 15.50 -19.12 -28.50
N THR A 59 14.74 -19.91 -27.76
CA THR A 59 14.02 -21.09 -28.27
C THR A 59 13.02 -20.72 -29.36
N GLU A 60 12.13 -19.75 -29.09
CA GLU A 60 11.12 -19.35 -30.08
C GLU A 60 11.74 -18.64 -31.29
N VAL A 61 12.78 -17.81 -31.10
CA VAL A 61 13.50 -17.18 -32.21
C VAL A 61 14.17 -18.24 -33.09
N SER A 62 14.78 -19.26 -32.50
CA SER A 62 15.40 -20.36 -33.27
C SER A 62 14.36 -21.12 -34.08
N ARG A 63 13.22 -21.45 -33.46
CA ARG A 63 12.10 -22.11 -34.14
C ARG A 63 11.55 -21.30 -35.32
N VAL A 64 11.45 -19.98 -35.18
CA VAL A 64 11.02 -19.09 -36.28
C VAL A 64 12.07 -19.03 -37.40
N LYS A 65 13.35 -18.94 -37.05
CA LYS A 65 14.44 -18.94 -38.04
C LYS A 65 14.49 -20.22 -38.87
N GLU A 66 14.33 -21.38 -38.23
CA GLU A 66 14.27 -22.67 -38.94
C GLU A 66 13.10 -22.74 -39.94
N LEU A 67 11.93 -22.20 -39.56
CA LEU A 67 10.78 -22.13 -40.47
C LEU A 67 11.03 -21.14 -41.62
N GLN A 68 11.68 -20.01 -41.33
CA GLN A 68 12.07 -19.05 -42.35
C GLN A 68 13.04 -19.66 -43.36
N GLU A 69 14.07 -20.37 -42.91
CA GLU A 69 15.06 -20.99 -43.79
C GLU A 69 14.43 -22.06 -44.69
N LYS A 70 13.51 -22.88 -44.15
CA LYS A 70 12.75 -23.86 -44.95
C LYS A 70 11.92 -23.19 -46.04
N LEU A 71 11.27 -22.06 -45.74
CA LEU A 71 10.51 -21.30 -46.74
C LEU A 71 11.41 -20.69 -47.80
N GLU A 72 12.57 -20.14 -47.42
CA GLU A 72 13.53 -19.56 -48.37
C GLU A 72 14.06 -20.63 -49.34
N GLN A 73 14.31 -21.85 -48.85
CA GLN A 73 14.67 -23.00 -49.69
C GLN A 73 13.52 -23.39 -50.63
N GLU A 74 12.28 -23.47 -50.14
CA GLU A 74 11.11 -23.78 -50.97
C GLU A 74 10.88 -22.73 -52.06
N ILE A 75 11.00 -21.44 -51.74
CA ILE A 75 10.91 -20.34 -52.70
C ILE A 75 12.00 -20.46 -53.77
N THR A 76 13.22 -20.83 -53.38
CA THR A 76 14.34 -20.99 -54.30
C THR A 76 14.09 -22.15 -55.28
N GLU A 77 13.60 -23.29 -54.79
CA GLU A 77 13.21 -24.41 -55.64
C GLU A 77 12.03 -24.08 -56.56
N LEU A 78 11.02 -23.37 -56.06
CA LEU A 78 9.89 -22.91 -56.88
C LEU A 78 10.33 -21.94 -57.98
N LYS A 79 11.24 -21.01 -57.68
CA LYS A 79 11.83 -20.10 -58.69
C LYS A 79 12.61 -20.87 -59.77
N ARG A 80 13.37 -21.90 -59.38
CA ARG A 80 14.09 -22.77 -60.34
C ARG A 80 13.10 -23.50 -61.24
N LYS A 81 12.06 -24.12 -60.68
CA LYS A 81 11.02 -24.84 -61.44
C LYS A 81 10.26 -23.91 -62.39
N ASP A 82 9.92 -22.70 -61.95
CA ASP A 82 9.27 -21.69 -62.79
C ASP A 82 10.16 -21.29 -63.99
N ALA A 83 11.47 -21.13 -63.78
CA ALA A 83 12.41 -20.84 -64.86
C ALA A 83 12.52 -21.99 -65.88
N GLU A 84 12.57 -23.24 -65.41
CA GLU A 84 12.59 -24.43 -66.27
C GLU A 84 11.29 -24.58 -67.08
N LEU A 85 10.13 -24.33 -66.46
CA LEU A 85 8.84 -24.32 -67.14
C LEU A 85 8.77 -23.23 -68.22
N LYS A 86 9.29 -22.03 -67.94
CA LYS A 86 9.38 -20.94 -68.94
C LYS A 86 10.29 -21.29 -70.11
N GLN A 87 11.40 -21.97 -69.87
CA GLN A 87 12.26 -22.45 -70.96
C GLN A 87 11.54 -23.51 -71.81
N LEU A 88 10.86 -24.46 -71.17
CA LEU A 88 10.10 -25.50 -71.87
C LEU A 88 8.96 -24.90 -72.70
N SER A 89 8.24 -23.90 -72.18
CA SER A 89 7.14 -23.23 -72.92
C SER A 89 7.62 -22.47 -74.16
N ASN A 90 8.89 -22.06 -74.18
CA ASN A 90 9.49 -21.35 -75.32
C ASN A 90 10.13 -22.30 -76.36
N THR A 91 10.03 -23.62 -76.17
CA THR A 91 10.59 -24.61 -77.10
C THR A 91 9.65 -24.79 -78.30
N GLU A 92 10.11 -24.44 -79.52
CA GLU A 92 9.32 -24.57 -80.76
C GLU A 92 9.26 -26.02 -81.30
N ASP A 93 10.25 -26.86 -80.96
CA ASP A 93 10.27 -28.28 -81.34
C ASP A 93 9.40 -29.13 -80.38
N HIS A 94 8.29 -29.62 -80.93
CA HIS A 94 7.30 -30.39 -80.18
C HIS A 94 7.82 -31.78 -79.74
N ASN A 95 8.79 -32.38 -80.44
CA ASN A 95 9.39 -33.64 -80.00
C ASN A 95 10.28 -33.41 -78.78
N GLN A 96 11.04 -32.31 -78.76
CA GLN A 96 11.90 -31.94 -77.65
C GLN A 96 11.10 -31.52 -76.42
N PHE A 97 9.95 -30.87 -76.63
CA PHE A 97 8.96 -30.61 -75.58
C PHE A 97 8.46 -31.91 -74.93
N LEU A 98 7.98 -32.87 -75.73
CA LEU A 98 7.44 -34.14 -75.23
C LEU A 98 8.49 -34.98 -74.51
N HIS A 99 9.75 -34.91 -74.93
CA HIS A 99 10.84 -35.64 -74.30
C HIS A 99 11.23 -35.04 -72.93
N ASN A 100 11.16 -33.71 -72.77
CA ASN A 100 11.57 -33.02 -71.55
C ASN A 100 10.42 -32.82 -70.54
N TYR A 101 9.17 -32.80 -71.01
CA TYR A 101 7.98 -32.58 -70.19
C TYR A 101 7.81 -33.53 -68.98
N PRO A 102 8.07 -34.86 -69.08
CA PRO A 102 7.96 -35.77 -67.93
C PRO A 102 8.90 -35.43 -66.76
N SER A 103 10.09 -34.92 -67.06
CA SER A 103 11.07 -34.51 -66.05
C SER A 103 10.63 -33.26 -65.28
N VAL A 104 9.93 -32.35 -65.96
CA VAL A 104 9.43 -31.09 -65.37
C VAL A 104 8.10 -31.30 -64.63
N SER A 105 7.23 -32.21 -65.12
CA SER A 105 5.92 -32.47 -64.50
C SER A 105 6.03 -33.22 -63.17
N ALA A 106 6.99 -34.14 -63.04
CA ALA A 106 7.29 -34.85 -61.78
C ALA A 106 7.73 -33.90 -60.64
N LEU A 107 8.19 -32.70 -60.98
CA LEU A 107 8.60 -31.66 -60.03
C LEU A 107 7.41 -30.81 -59.53
N SER A 108 6.23 -30.86 -60.15
CA SER A 108 5.09 -29.98 -59.83
C SER A 108 4.28 -30.40 -58.59
N GLY A 109 4.39 -31.66 -58.17
CA GLY A 109 3.69 -32.18 -56.99
C GLY A 109 4.42 -31.87 -55.69
N SER A 110 4.38 -30.63 -55.20
CA SER A 110 4.77 -30.34 -53.80
C SER A 110 3.57 -30.56 -52.88
N PRO A 111 3.61 -31.50 -51.92
CA PRO A 111 2.55 -31.68 -50.93
C PRO A 111 2.52 -30.57 -49.86
N HIS A 112 3.47 -29.62 -49.87
CA HIS A 112 3.79 -28.78 -48.71
C HIS A 112 3.00 -27.46 -48.60
N SER A 113 1.95 -27.27 -49.40
CA SER A 113 1.07 -26.09 -49.33
C SER A 113 0.13 -26.11 -48.10
N SER A 114 0.63 -26.47 -46.92
CA SER A 114 -0.03 -26.12 -45.67
C SER A 114 0.44 -24.72 -45.28
N GLY A 115 -0.34 -23.70 -45.64
CA GLY A 115 -0.06 -22.32 -45.25
C GLY A 115 0.32 -22.21 -43.78
N ILE A 116 1.42 -21.51 -43.50
CA ILE A 116 1.95 -21.41 -42.14
C ILE A 116 0.90 -20.75 -41.25
N LYS A 117 0.36 -21.52 -40.31
CA LYS A 117 -0.48 -20.98 -39.25
C LYS A 117 0.41 -20.31 -38.21
N ILE A 118 0.73 -19.05 -38.45
CA ILE A 118 1.33 -18.19 -37.42
C ILE A 118 0.23 -17.94 -36.38
N ARG A 119 0.39 -18.54 -35.19
CA ARG A 119 -0.54 -18.31 -34.07
C ARG A 119 -0.42 -16.83 -33.65
N PRO A 120 -1.54 -16.11 -33.44
CA PRO A 120 -1.50 -14.74 -32.95
C PRO A 120 -0.71 -14.66 -31.64
N LEU A 121 0.15 -13.66 -31.55
CA LEU A 121 1.20 -13.61 -30.57
C LEU A 121 0.71 -13.08 -29.23
N ARG A 122 0.87 -13.89 -28.19
CA ARG A 122 1.04 -13.39 -26.82
C ARG A 122 2.50 -13.58 -26.46
N TYR A 123 3.33 -12.59 -26.79
CA TYR A 123 4.79 -12.69 -26.66
C TYR A 123 5.22 -12.84 -25.20
N PHE A 124 5.04 -11.79 -24.40
CA PHE A 124 5.41 -11.75 -22.99
C PHE A 124 4.46 -10.82 -22.20
N GLU A 125 3.30 -10.47 -22.74
CA GLU A 125 2.32 -9.58 -22.08
C GLU A 125 1.81 -10.19 -20.78
N ASP A 126 1.38 -11.46 -20.84
CA ASP A 126 0.92 -12.22 -19.67
C ASP A 126 2.06 -12.37 -18.63
N VAL A 127 3.31 -12.56 -19.09
CA VAL A 127 4.50 -12.62 -18.21
C VAL A 127 4.78 -11.27 -17.55
N THR A 128 4.65 -10.18 -18.31
CA THR A 128 4.84 -8.81 -17.82
C THR A 128 3.77 -8.44 -16.79
N ALA A 129 2.51 -8.83 -17.05
CA ALA A 129 1.41 -8.66 -16.12
C ALA A 129 1.66 -9.44 -14.81
N ALA A 130 2.07 -10.71 -14.90
CA ALA A 130 2.38 -11.52 -13.73
C ALA A 130 3.55 -10.96 -12.90
N VAL A 131 4.62 -10.46 -13.54
CA VAL A 131 5.75 -9.82 -12.86
C VAL A 131 5.31 -8.51 -12.19
N SER A 132 4.42 -7.74 -12.82
CA SER A 132 3.88 -6.51 -12.25
C SER A 132 2.99 -6.80 -11.04
N GLU A 133 2.11 -7.78 -11.12
CA GLU A 133 1.27 -8.21 -10.00
C GLU A 133 2.13 -8.68 -8.80
N LEU A 134 3.21 -9.41 -9.06
CA LEU A 134 4.16 -9.81 -8.02
C LEU A 134 4.84 -8.59 -7.37
N ARG A 135 5.25 -7.60 -8.16
CA ARG A 135 5.85 -6.35 -7.65
C ARG A 135 4.86 -5.63 -6.73
N ASP A 136 3.62 -5.45 -7.18
CA ASP A 136 2.62 -4.67 -6.44
C ASP A 136 2.31 -5.34 -5.10
N LYS A 137 2.14 -6.67 -5.08
CA LYS A 137 1.97 -7.43 -3.82
C LYS A 137 3.16 -7.28 -2.86
N LEU A 138 4.39 -7.27 -3.38
CA LEU A 138 5.58 -7.05 -2.54
C LEU A 138 5.61 -5.63 -1.96
N GLN A 139 5.19 -4.63 -2.73
CA GLN A 139 5.10 -3.25 -2.26
C GLN A 139 4.04 -3.08 -1.18
N ASP A 140 2.86 -3.69 -1.34
CA ASP A 140 1.78 -3.64 -0.35
C ASP A 140 2.21 -4.25 1.00
N ILE A 141 2.81 -5.45 0.96
CA ILE A 141 3.31 -6.14 2.16
C ILE A 141 4.34 -5.27 2.89
N LEU A 142 5.27 -4.66 2.13
CA LEU A 142 6.29 -3.80 2.70
C LEU A 142 5.69 -2.51 3.26
N GLY A 143 4.73 -1.88 2.59
CA GLY A 143 4.09 -0.64 3.05
C GLY A 143 3.35 -0.79 4.39
N ASP A 144 2.47 -1.78 4.48
CA ASP A 144 1.66 -2.01 5.69
C ASP A 144 2.54 -2.43 6.88
N SER A 145 3.49 -3.34 6.64
CA SER A 145 4.38 -3.84 7.68
C SER A 145 5.38 -2.78 8.14
N TRP A 146 5.90 -1.95 7.23
CA TRP A 146 6.85 -0.89 7.54
C TRP A 146 6.23 0.20 8.42
N THR A 147 4.97 0.56 8.16
CA THR A 147 4.25 1.54 8.98
C THR A 147 4.14 1.07 10.43
N ASN A 148 3.87 -0.22 10.66
CA ASN A 148 3.81 -0.80 12.00
C ASN A 148 5.17 -0.84 12.70
N VAL A 149 6.24 -1.22 11.99
CA VAL A 149 7.60 -1.21 12.53
C VAL A 149 8.03 0.22 12.89
N SER A 150 7.76 1.18 12.02
CA SER A 150 8.08 2.59 12.26
C SER A 150 7.35 3.14 13.48
N LEU A 151 6.06 2.82 13.64
CA LEU A 151 5.28 3.20 14.83
C LEU A 151 5.87 2.60 16.10
N LYS A 152 6.28 1.33 16.08
CA LYS A 152 6.87 0.67 17.25
C LYS A 152 8.25 1.18 17.61
N ILE A 153 9.04 1.65 16.64
CA ILE A 153 10.31 2.34 16.90
C ILE A 153 10.06 3.71 17.56
N THR A 154 9.04 4.45 17.11
CA THR A 154 8.68 5.75 17.71
C THR A 154 8.01 5.62 19.08
N ASP A 155 7.38 4.48 19.38
CA ASP A 155 6.81 4.15 20.70
C ASP A 155 7.87 3.78 21.75
N VAL A 156 9.17 3.63 21.38
CA VAL A 156 10.26 3.41 22.33
C VAL A 156 10.59 4.73 23.05
N ASP A 157 9.67 5.16 23.90
CA ASP A 157 9.85 6.32 24.76
C ASP A 157 10.35 5.86 26.14
N VAL A 158 11.61 6.17 26.43
CA VAL A 158 12.31 5.86 27.70
C VAL A 158 12.02 6.95 28.75
N LEU A 159 11.57 8.13 28.33
CA LEU A 159 11.14 9.16 29.28
C LEU A 159 9.72 8.82 29.69
N LEU A 160 9.62 7.96 30.70
CA LEU A 160 8.46 7.76 31.57
C LEU A 160 7.40 8.85 31.34
N SER A 161 6.33 8.51 30.62
CA SER A 161 5.06 9.22 30.84
C SER A 161 4.90 9.28 32.35
N GLU A 162 4.72 10.47 32.93
CA GLU A 162 4.51 10.59 34.37
C GLU A 162 3.47 9.52 34.76
N PRO A 163 3.74 8.70 35.79
CA PRO A 163 2.84 7.60 36.13
C PRO A 163 1.43 8.15 36.24
N GLU A 164 0.48 7.49 35.57
CA GLU A 164 -0.91 7.96 35.53
C GLU A 164 -1.34 8.33 36.95
N PRO A 165 -1.87 9.55 37.16
CA PRO A 165 -2.22 10.00 38.49
C PRO A 165 -3.25 9.05 39.11
N THR A 166 -2.88 8.38 40.20
CA THR A 166 -3.77 7.43 40.91
C THR A 166 -4.52 8.06 42.07
N SER A 167 -4.22 9.32 42.39
CA SER A 167 -4.86 10.08 43.47
C SER A 167 -5.50 11.35 42.94
N ARG A 168 -6.57 11.81 43.58
CA ARG A 168 -7.23 13.09 43.25
C ARG A 168 -6.24 14.26 43.25
N ALA A 169 -5.30 14.30 44.20
CA ALA A 169 -4.26 15.33 44.25
C ALA A 169 -3.32 15.27 43.02
N GLY A 170 -3.04 14.07 42.50
CA GLY A 170 -2.30 13.89 41.26
C GLY A 170 -3.07 14.42 40.05
N PHE A 171 -4.36 14.11 39.94
CA PHE A 171 -5.22 14.63 38.87
C PHE A 171 -5.34 16.16 38.89
N LEU A 172 -5.44 16.76 40.08
CA LEU A 172 -5.55 18.20 40.24
C LEU A 172 -4.33 18.98 39.73
N LYS A 173 -3.15 18.34 39.56
CA LYS A 173 -1.99 18.97 38.90
C LYS A 173 -2.28 19.34 37.44
N TYR A 174 -3.20 18.61 36.81
CA TYR A 174 -3.63 18.77 35.42
C TYR A 174 -4.96 19.53 35.30
N SER A 175 -5.40 20.17 36.39
CA SER A 175 -6.71 20.85 36.46
C SER A 175 -6.81 21.96 35.41
N HIS A 176 -7.83 21.86 34.57
CA HIS A 176 -8.20 22.88 33.59
C HIS A 176 -9.59 23.42 33.92
N GLU A 177 -9.71 24.74 33.97
CA GLU A 177 -11.00 25.39 34.13
C GLU A 177 -11.74 25.37 32.78
N ILE A 178 -12.96 24.83 32.78
CA ILE A 178 -13.80 24.70 31.59
C ILE A 178 -15.01 25.62 31.74
N THR A 179 -15.29 26.38 30.69
CA THR A 179 -16.52 27.17 30.54
C THR A 179 -17.33 26.68 29.35
N LEU A 180 -18.65 26.68 29.50
CA LEU A 180 -19.58 26.26 28.46
C LEU A 180 -19.73 27.37 27.41
N ASP A 181 -19.79 27.00 26.13
CA ASP A 181 -20.03 27.94 25.03
C ASP A 181 -21.54 28.08 24.74
N PRO A 182 -22.16 29.24 25.06
CA PRO A 182 -23.58 29.47 24.81
C PRO A 182 -23.96 29.46 23.33
N ASN A 183 -23.01 29.61 22.41
CA ASN A 183 -23.27 29.53 20.97
C ASN A 183 -23.50 28.09 20.51
N THR A 184 -23.00 27.12 21.25
CA THR A 184 -23.18 25.69 20.92
C THR A 184 -24.40 25.09 21.60
N ALA A 185 -24.82 25.66 22.74
CA ALA A 185 -25.84 25.09 23.61
C ALA A 185 -27.19 24.87 22.93
N HIS A 186 -27.75 23.67 23.08
CA HIS A 186 -29.11 23.39 22.65
C HIS A 186 -30.14 24.32 23.34
N ARG A 187 -31.25 24.63 22.67
CA ARG A 187 -32.26 25.59 23.19
C ARG A 187 -32.90 25.14 24.50
N CYS A 188 -33.02 23.85 24.75
CA CYS A 188 -33.54 23.34 26.03
C CYS A 188 -32.53 23.44 27.20
N LEU A 189 -31.31 23.93 26.98
CA LEU A 189 -30.30 24.03 28.03
C LEU A 189 -30.13 25.48 28.50
N LEU A 190 -30.31 25.71 29.80
CA LEU A 190 -30.00 26.99 30.42
C LEU A 190 -28.55 26.98 30.94
N ILE A 191 -27.73 27.91 30.45
CA ILE A 191 -26.38 28.13 30.95
C ILE A 191 -26.40 29.26 31.97
N SER A 192 -25.81 29.02 33.14
CA SER A 192 -25.76 29.96 34.25
C SER A 192 -24.41 29.91 34.98
N GLU A 193 -24.29 30.68 36.07
CA GLU A 193 -23.11 30.69 36.95
C GLU A 193 -21.79 30.91 36.16
N LYS A 194 -21.72 32.02 35.43
CA LYS A 194 -20.57 32.38 34.58
C LYS A 194 -20.20 31.27 33.59
N ASN A 195 -21.23 30.63 33.01
CA ASN A 195 -21.11 29.52 32.08
C ASN A 195 -20.47 28.26 32.65
N ARG A 196 -20.55 28.03 33.96
CA ARG A 196 -20.05 26.81 34.61
C ARG A 196 -21.15 25.82 34.99
N LYS A 197 -22.41 26.19 34.78
CA LYS A 197 -23.56 25.35 35.09
C LYS A 197 -24.49 25.27 33.91
N VAL A 198 -25.01 24.07 33.66
CA VAL A 198 -26.06 23.80 32.68
C VAL A 198 -27.24 23.15 33.38
N THR A 199 -28.45 23.57 33.02
CA THR A 199 -29.70 23.00 33.53
C THR A 199 -30.59 22.60 32.35
N ASP A 200 -31.10 21.37 32.37
CA ASP A 200 -32.09 20.89 31.41
C ASP A 200 -33.45 21.51 31.71
N MET A 201 -34.02 22.19 30.71
CA MET A 201 -35.26 22.94 30.82
C MET A 201 -36.33 22.32 29.91
N HIS A 202 -37.56 22.26 30.41
CA HIS A 202 -38.71 21.80 29.60
C HIS A 202 -39.13 22.79 28.49
N LYS A 203 -38.63 24.03 28.53
CA LYS A 203 -38.95 25.09 27.56
C LYS A 203 -37.68 25.58 26.89
N ASP A 204 -37.83 25.96 25.63
CA ASP A 204 -36.77 26.63 24.87
C ASP A 204 -36.32 27.92 25.56
N GLN A 205 -35.01 28.05 25.68
CA GLN A 205 -34.33 29.24 26.14
C GLN A 205 -34.06 30.17 24.96
N PHE A 206 -34.07 31.47 25.23
CA PHE A 206 -33.80 32.50 24.23
C PHE A 206 -32.29 32.63 24.01
N TYR A 207 -31.78 31.90 23.01
CA TYR A 207 -30.46 32.15 22.45
C TYR A 207 -30.55 32.66 21.01
N PRO A 208 -29.62 33.53 20.58
CA PRO A 208 -29.48 33.90 19.19
C PRO A 208 -29.18 32.68 18.30
N ASP A 209 -29.65 32.72 17.06
CA ASP A 209 -29.32 31.70 16.07
C ASP A 209 -27.81 31.70 15.81
N HIS A 210 -27.21 30.50 15.77
CA HIS A 210 -25.78 30.31 15.55
C HIS A 210 -25.50 29.00 14.83
N LEU A 211 -24.55 28.99 13.90
CA LEU A 211 -24.24 27.81 13.08
C LEU A 211 -23.71 26.63 13.90
N ASP A 212 -22.99 26.92 14.98
CA ASP A 212 -22.45 25.89 15.87
C ASP A 212 -23.46 25.35 16.90
N ARG A 213 -24.72 25.80 16.88
CA ARG A 213 -25.73 25.42 17.87
C ARG A 213 -26.27 24.02 17.59
N PHE A 214 -26.29 23.16 18.61
CA PHE A 214 -26.98 21.88 18.50
C PHE A 214 -28.49 22.10 18.38
N THR A 215 -29.12 21.45 17.41
CA THR A 215 -30.58 21.51 17.21
C THR A 215 -31.27 20.17 17.42
N SER A 216 -30.53 19.07 17.47
CA SER A 216 -31.10 17.72 17.55
C SER A 216 -30.99 17.12 18.95
N TRP A 217 -29.81 17.19 19.58
CA TRP A 217 -29.57 16.64 20.92
C TRP A 217 -29.32 17.76 21.93
N CYS A 218 -29.76 17.57 23.18
CA CYS A 218 -29.50 18.47 24.29
C CYS A 218 -28.02 18.42 24.70
N GLN A 219 -27.17 19.09 23.93
CA GLN A 219 -25.71 19.14 24.11
C GLN A 219 -25.19 20.57 24.17
N VAL A 220 -24.00 20.72 24.74
CA VAL A 220 -23.23 21.96 24.81
C VAL A 220 -21.75 21.59 24.82
N LEU A 221 -20.91 22.35 24.12
CA LEU A 221 -19.45 22.19 24.14
C LEU A 221 -18.80 23.21 25.07
N SER A 222 -17.58 22.91 25.49
CA SER A 222 -16.69 23.90 26.11
C SER A 222 -16.25 24.94 25.11
N ARG A 223 -15.91 26.12 25.61
CA ARG A 223 -15.27 27.18 24.83
C ARG A 223 -13.78 26.90 24.62
N GLU A 224 -13.13 26.32 25.64
CA GLU A 224 -11.73 25.96 25.63
C GLU A 224 -11.50 24.66 24.84
N SER A 225 -10.42 24.64 24.06
CA SER A 225 -9.87 23.41 23.47
C SER A 225 -8.95 22.73 24.49
N LEU A 226 -9.02 21.42 24.60
CA LEU A 226 -8.15 20.63 25.46
C LEU A 226 -6.93 20.15 24.66
N THR A 227 -5.73 20.40 25.18
CA THR A 227 -4.45 19.98 24.57
C THR A 227 -3.54 19.39 25.64
N GLY A 228 -2.97 18.21 25.37
CA GLY A 228 -2.16 17.49 26.36
C GLY A 228 -3.01 16.87 27.49
N CYS A 229 -2.39 16.59 28.64
CA CYS A 229 -3.06 16.02 29.81
C CYS A 229 -3.93 17.08 30.51
N CYS A 230 -5.25 16.90 30.47
CA CYS A 230 -6.23 17.79 31.08
C CYS A 230 -7.13 17.02 32.05
N TYR A 231 -7.48 17.66 33.17
CA TYR A 231 -8.40 17.14 34.17
C TYR A 231 -9.45 18.19 34.53
N TRP A 232 -10.71 17.77 34.66
CA TRP A 232 -11.80 18.60 35.18
C TRP A 232 -12.79 17.73 35.95
N GLU A 233 -13.50 18.34 36.89
CA GLU A 233 -14.54 17.69 37.67
C GLU A 233 -15.89 18.32 37.33
N VAL A 234 -16.93 17.48 37.27
CA VAL A 234 -18.31 17.93 37.04
C VAL A 234 -19.16 17.45 38.20
N GLU A 235 -19.78 18.40 38.90
CA GLU A 235 -20.84 18.11 39.86
C GLU A 235 -22.16 17.95 39.10
N TRP A 236 -22.93 16.91 39.40
CA TRP A 236 -24.20 16.64 38.72
C TRP A 236 -25.29 16.17 39.69
N SER A 237 -26.54 16.43 39.31
CA SER A 237 -27.73 15.92 39.99
C SER A 237 -28.87 15.73 38.99
N GLY A 238 -29.82 14.82 39.27
CA GLY A 238 -31.00 14.60 38.43
C GLY A 238 -31.07 13.23 37.76
N ARG A 239 -31.73 13.15 36.60
CA ARG A 239 -32.06 11.87 35.91
C ARG A 239 -30.88 11.21 35.21
N GLY A 240 -29.84 11.97 34.86
CA GLY A 240 -28.64 11.47 34.20
C GLY A 240 -27.86 12.59 33.51
N VAL A 241 -26.56 12.39 33.34
CA VAL A 241 -25.66 13.28 32.61
C VAL A 241 -24.68 12.44 31.80
N SER A 242 -24.27 12.94 30.64
CA SER A 242 -23.16 12.38 29.86
C SER A 242 -22.07 13.43 29.73
N VAL A 243 -20.84 13.06 30.09
CA VAL A 243 -19.65 13.91 29.98
C VAL A 243 -18.69 13.21 29.05
N ALA A 244 -18.21 13.90 28.02
CA ALA A 244 -17.32 13.34 27.00
C ALA A 244 -16.39 14.42 26.43
N VAL A 245 -15.31 13.98 25.79
CA VAL A 245 -14.45 14.82 24.95
C VAL A 245 -14.90 14.65 23.51
N SER A 246 -14.87 15.74 22.75
CA SER A 246 -15.31 15.73 21.37
C SER A 246 -14.47 16.65 20.49
N TYR A 247 -14.38 16.34 19.20
CA TYR A 247 -13.82 17.26 18.23
C TYR A 247 -14.78 18.42 18.00
N LYS A 248 -14.23 19.64 17.82
CA LYS A 248 -15.04 20.84 17.58
C LYS A 248 -16.01 20.69 16.40
N ASN A 249 -15.66 19.88 15.39
CA ASN A 249 -16.40 19.72 14.14
C ASN A 249 -17.47 18.60 14.15
N ILE A 250 -17.87 18.06 15.31
CA ILE A 250 -18.98 17.09 15.33
C ILE A 250 -20.27 17.66 14.72
N SER A 251 -21.09 16.82 14.12
CA SER A 251 -22.35 17.28 13.52
C SER A 251 -23.23 17.96 14.58
N ARG A 252 -23.83 19.10 14.23
CA ARG A 252 -24.83 19.81 15.05
C ARG A 252 -26.26 19.34 14.80
N LEU A 253 -26.42 18.50 13.77
CA LEU A 253 -27.67 17.93 13.26
C LEU A 253 -27.63 16.39 13.40
N CYS A 254 -28.79 15.76 13.54
CA CYS A 254 -28.96 14.34 13.21
C CYS A 254 -28.99 14.17 11.69
N ASN A 255 -28.14 13.28 11.16
CA ASN A 255 -28.34 12.68 9.83
C ASN A 255 -29.20 11.43 9.94
#